data_AF-A0A558F446-F1
#
_entry.id   AF-A0A558F446-F1
#
_cell.length_a   1.000
_cell.length_b   1.000
_cell.length_c   1.000
_cell.angle_alpha   90.00
_cell.angle_beta   90.00
_cell.angle_gamma   90.00
#
_symmetry.space_group_name_H-M   'P 1'
#
loop_
_entity.id
_entity.type
_entity.pdbx_description
1 polymer ?
#
loop_
_entity_poly.entity_id
_entity_poly.type
_entity_poly.pdbx_seq_one_letter_code
_entity_poly.pdbx_strand_id
1 'polypeptide(L)'
;MPRLSFAIRTLFAGCLLVATTNHLHADLAHGLLWDYGYGDSTPWGSRFFWGALTFLDPLAALLLFRKPRPGIVFTAAIIIADVIHNTFYVALNRQWLETFYISQTVFLLAVLLLAPFAWKGIKPY
;
A
#
# COMPACT_ATOMS: atom_id res chain seq x y z
N MET A 1 -19.76 9.13 13.06
CA MET A 1 -19.04 10.40 12.79
C MET A 1 -18.57 10.45 11.33
N PRO A 2 -19.39 10.99 10.39
CA PRO A 2 -19.05 11.00 8.96
C PRO A 2 -17.75 11.75 8.64
N ARG A 3 -17.47 12.85 9.36
CA ARG A 3 -16.23 13.63 9.21
C ARG A 3 -14.98 12.82 9.55
N LEU A 4 -15.01 12.04 10.63
CA LEU A 4 -13.91 11.16 11.03
C LEU A 4 -13.65 10.07 9.98
N SER A 5 -14.70 9.42 9.47
CA SER A 5 -14.54 8.42 8.41
C SER A 5 -13.96 9.03 7.13
N PHE A 6 -14.39 10.22 6.74
CA PHE A 6 -13.80 10.92 5.60
C PHE A 6 -12.31 11.26 5.83
N ALA A 7 -11.96 11.77 7.02
CA ALA A 7 -10.57 12.08 7.37
C ALA A 7 -9.66 10.85 7.32
N ILE A 8 -10.08 9.72 7.90
CA ILE A 8 -9.31 8.46 7.87
C ILE A 8 -9.12 7.97 6.44
N ARG A 9 -10.17 8.00 5.61
CA ARG A 9 -10.07 7.60 4.19
C ARG A 9 -9.15 8.54 3.40
N THR A 10 -9.12 9.81 3.74
CA THR A 10 -8.20 10.80 3.15
C THR A 10 -6.76 10.51 3.55
N LEU A 11 -6.51 10.17 4.81
CA LEU A 11 -5.20 9.71 5.28
C LEU A 11 -4.73 8.47 4.50
N PHE A 12 -5.58 7.44 4.40
CA PHE A 12 -5.24 6.21 3.67
C PHE A 12 -4.95 6.49 2.19
N ALA A 13 -5.80 7.30 1.54
CA ALA A 13 -5.57 7.70 0.15
C ALA A 13 -4.25 8.46 -0.02
N GLY A 14 -3.91 9.36 0.90
CA GLY A 14 -2.63 10.07 0.91
C GLY A 14 -1.44 9.11 0.99
N CYS A 15 -1.46 8.14 1.90
CA CYS A 15 -0.42 7.12 2.01
C CYS A 15 -0.27 6.29 0.73
N LEU A 16 -1.39 5.82 0.15
CA LEU A 16 -1.38 5.07 -1.11
C LEU A 16 -0.82 5.89 -2.28
N LEU A 17 -1.16 7.18 -2.38
CA LEU A 17 -0.63 8.04 -3.43
C LEU A 17 0.86 8.32 -3.27
N VAL A 18 1.36 8.48 -2.04
CA VAL A 18 2.81 8.58 -1.78
C VAL A 18 3.51 7.27 -2.17
N ALA A 19 2.95 6.11 -1.83
CA ALA A 19 3.47 4.81 -2.28
C ALA A 19 3.47 4.72 -3.82
N THR A 20 2.38 5.13 -4.48
CA THR A 20 2.27 5.19 -5.95
C THR A 20 3.40 6.03 -6.55
N THR A 21 3.71 7.19 -5.96
CA THR A 21 4.82 8.03 -6.48
C THR A 21 6.18 7.37 -6.35
N ASN A 22 6.41 6.56 -5.29
CA ASN A 22 7.64 5.80 -5.14
C ASN A 22 7.73 4.67 -6.17
N HIS A 23 6.64 3.91 -6.36
CA HIS A 23 6.59 2.86 -7.37
C HIS A 23 6.80 3.43 -8.77
N LEU A 24 6.10 4.51 -9.12
CA LEU A 24 6.26 5.19 -10.41
C LEU A 24 7.68 5.70 -10.62
N HIS A 25 8.29 6.30 -9.60
CA HIS A 25 9.68 6.76 -9.69
C HIS A 25 10.64 5.61 -10.01
N ALA A 26 10.52 4.47 -9.32
CA ALA A 26 11.35 3.30 -9.57
C ALA A 26 11.05 2.67 -10.93
N ASP A 27 9.78 2.56 -11.32
CA ASP A 27 9.37 2.02 -12.62
C ASP A 27 9.92 2.85 -13.78
N LEU A 28 9.98 4.17 -13.62
CA LEU A 28 10.60 5.07 -14.60
C LEU A 28 12.13 4.96 -14.61
N ALA A 29 12.76 4.72 -13.45
CA ALA A 29 14.21 4.62 -13.33
C ALA A 29 14.76 3.25 -13.77
N HIS A 30 13.99 2.18 -13.57
CA HIS A 30 14.47 0.80 -13.67
C HIS A 30 13.57 -0.11 -14.53
N GLY A 31 12.39 0.36 -14.94
CA GLY A 31 11.38 -0.42 -15.66
C GLY A 31 10.37 -1.09 -14.74
N LEU A 32 9.19 -1.41 -15.29
CA LEU A 32 8.04 -1.96 -14.55
C LEU A 32 8.29 -3.33 -13.88
N LEU A 33 9.31 -4.06 -14.33
CA LEU A 33 9.70 -5.37 -13.80
C LEU A 33 11.04 -5.28 -13.05
N TRP A 34 11.25 -4.17 -12.33
CA TRP A 34 12.45 -3.94 -11.54
C TRP A 34 12.70 -5.09 -10.57
N ASP A 35 13.97 -5.44 -10.43
CA ASP A 35 14.47 -6.54 -9.62
C ASP A 35 14.92 -6.12 -8.22
N TYR A 36 14.53 -4.91 -7.79
CA TYR A 36 14.89 -4.32 -6.51
C TYR A 36 16.41 -4.17 -6.31
N GLY A 37 17.21 -4.28 -7.39
CA GLY A 37 18.68 -4.29 -7.30
C GLY A 37 19.27 -5.61 -6.81
N TYR A 38 18.45 -6.67 -6.62
CA TYR A 38 18.91 -8.00 -6.19
C TYR A 38 19.31 -8.92 -7.37
N GLY A 39 19.21 -8.43 -8.62
CA GLY A 39 19.65 -9.14 -9.81
C GLY A 39 18.63 -10.14 -10.37
N ASP A 40 19.09 -10.94 -11.33
CA ASP A 40 18.28 -11.92 -12.09
C ASP A 40 17.67 -13.04 -11.24
N SER A 41 18.19 -13.27 -10.03
CA SER A 41 17.62 -14.23 -9.08
C SER A 41 16.30 -13.77 -8.46
N THR A 42 15.90 -12.53 -8.65
CA THR A 42 14.65 -12.00 -8.08
C THR A 42 13.45 -12.70 -8.71
N PRO A 43 12.60 -13.38 -7.91
CA PRO A 43 11.44 -14.10 -8.45
C PRO A 43 10.52 -13.18 -9.25
N TRP A 44 10.10 -13.63 -10.43
CA TRP A 44 9.17 -12.90 -11.30
C TRP A 44 7.93 -12.42 -10.57
N GLY A 45 7.37 -13.22 -9.66
CA GLY A 45 6.21 -12.84 -8.86
C GLY A 45 6.42 -11.56 -8.05
N SER A 46 7.65 -11.30 -7.57
CA SER A 46 7.99 -10.08 -6.82
C SER A 46 8.11 -8.86 -7.71
N ARG A 47 8.66 -9.04 -8.92
CA ARG A 47 8.77 -8.00 -9.95
C ARG A 47 7.37 -7.59 -10.45
N PHE A 48 6.48 -8.57 -10.67
CA PHE A 48 5.09 -8.30 -11.02
C PHE A 48 4.31 -7.67 -9.88
N PHE A 49 4.52 -8.13 -8.64
CA PHE A 49 3.89 -7.54 -7.47
C PHE A 49 4.25 -6.05 -7.36
N TRP A 50 5.53 -5.71 -7.49
CA TRP A 50 6.01 -4.32 -7.55
C TRP A 50 5.23 -3.48 -8.56
N GLY A 51 5.34 -3.83 -9.84
CA GLY A 51 4.73 -3.05 -10.91
C GLY A 51 3.20 -3.00 -10.83
N ALA A 52 2.57 -4.00 -10.22
CA ALA A 52 1.13 -3.99 -9.98
C ALA A 52 0.74 -2.88 -8.99
N LEU A 53 1.53 -2.61 -7.96
CA LEU A 53 1.21 -1.59 -6.94
C LEU A 53 1.08 -0.18 -7.55
N THR A 54 1.83 0.13 -8.61
CA THR A 54 1.69 1.38 -9.40
C THR A 54 0.26 1.61 -9.90
N PHE A 55 -0.52 0.55 -10.10
CA PHE A 55 -1.91 0.60 -10.53
C PHE A 55 -2.91 0.33 -9.40
N LEU A 56 -2.60 -0.59 -8.49
CA LEU A 56 -3.51 -0.99 -7.41
C LEU A 56 -3.65 0.11 -6.35
N ASP A 57 -2.58 0.81 -6.00
CA ASP A 57 -2.58 1.90 -5.02
C ASP A 57 -3.52 3.06 -5.42
N PRO A 58 -3.40 3.68 -6.62
CA PRO A 58 -4.30 4.77 -7.01
C PRO A 58 -5.74 4.28 -7.20
N LEU A 59 -5.94 3.02 -7.61
CA LEU A 59 -7.27 2.42 -7.68
C LEU A 59 -7.91 2.28 -6.29
N ALA A 60 -7.15 1.82 -5.29
CA ALA A 60 -7.61 1.76 -3.90
C ALA A 60 -7.92 3.16 -3.35
N ALA A 61 -7.05 4.14 -3.62
CA ALA A 61 -7.27 5.55 -3.26
C ALA A 61 -8.59 6.08 -3.84
N LEU A 62 -8.87 5.79 -5.12
CA LEU A 62 -10.13 6.17 -5.77
C LEU A 62 -11.35 5.45 -5.15
N LEU A 63 -11.23 4.16 -4.88
CA LEU A 63 -12.30 3.36 -4.29
C LEU A 63 -12.66 3.82 -2.88
N LEU A 64 -11.70 4.29 -2.09
CA LEU A 64 -11.97 4.87 -0.77
C LEU A 64 -13.03 5.96 -0.81
N PHE A 65 -13.17 6.70 -1.91
CA PHE A 65 -14.19 7.74 -2.06
C PHE A 65 -15.43 7.27 -2.83
N ARG A 66 -15.27 6.53 -3.94
CA ARG A 66 -16.38 6.09 -4.79
C ARG A 66 -17.19 4.94 -4.20
N LYS A 67 -16.50 3.97 -3.60
CA LYS A 67 -17.10 2.77 -2.98
C LYS A 67 -16.36 2.49 -1.67
N PRO A 68 -16.64 3.26 -0.60
CA PRO A 68 -15.77 3.31 0.58
C PRO A 68 -15.56 1.97 1.28
N ARG A 69 -16.58 1.10 1.32
CA ARG A 69 -16.46 -0.25 1.90
C ARG A 69 -15.47 -1.12 1.11
N PRO A 70 -15.67 -1.37 -0.21
CA PRO A 70 -14.64 -2.00 -1.05
C PRO A 70 -13.27 -1.34 -0.96
N GLY A 71 -13.21 0.00 -0.96
CA GLY A 71 -11.95 0.74 -0.86
C GLY A 71 -11.17 0.44 0.42
N ILE A 72 -11.85 0.36 1.57
CA ILE A 72 -11.21 0.01 2.86
C ILE A 72 -10.68 -1.42 2.83
N VAL A 73 -11.49 -2.39 2.37
CA VAL A 73 -11.05 -3.80 2.28
C VAL A 73 -9.85 -3.93 1.35
N PHE A 74 -9.92 -3.27 0.21
CA PHE A 74 -8.86 -3.35 -0.79
C PHE A 74 -7.56 -2.67 -0.32
N THR A 75 -7.65 -1.53 0.35
CA THR A 75 -6.51 -0.88 1.01
C THR A 75 -5.86 -1.81 2.02
N ALA A 76 -6.66 -2.47 2.87
CA ALA A 76 -6.15 -3.42 3.85
C ALA A 76 -5.46 -4.62 3.18
N ALA A 77 -6.06 -5.18 2.11
CA ALA A 77 -5.47 -6.28 1.38
C ALA A 77 -4.12 -5.92 0.75
N ILE A 78 -4.01 -4.75 0.12
CA ILE A 78 -2.76 -4.24 -0.46
C ILE A 78 -1.68 -4.12 0.62
N ILE A 79 -1.94 -3.37 1.69
CA ILE A 79 -0.89 -3.07 2.67
C ILE A 79 -0.48 -4.30 3.49
N ILE A 80 -1.38 -5.26 3.72
CA ILE A 80 -1.04 -6.55 4.33
C ILE A 80 -0.12 -7.34 3.39
N ALA A 81 -0.49 -7.45 2.11
CA ALA A 81 0.32 -8.17 1.13
C ALA A 81 1.70 -7.52 0.97
N ASP A 82 1.76 -6.20 0.90
CA ASP A 82 2.99 -5.43 0.73
C ASP A 82 3.95 -5.61 1.92
N VAL A 83 3.45 -5.46 3.15
CA VAL A 83 4.27 -5.70 4.35
C VAL A 83 4.75 -7.14 4.43
N ILE A 84 3.90 -8.13 4.11
CA ILE A 84 4.33 -9.55 4.09
C ILE A 84 5.42 -9.75 3.04
N HIS A 85 5.21 -9.23 1.83
CA HIS A 85 6.15 -9.35 0.72
C HIS A 85 7.51 -8.73 1.06
N ASN A 86 7.52 -7.50 1.56
CA ASN A 86 8.75 -6.79 1.88
C ASN A 86 9.43 -7.32 3.15
N THR A 87 8.68 -7.86 4.12
CA THR A 87 9.26 -8.51 5.30
C THR A 87 10.19 -9.66 4.90
N PHE A 88 9.85 -10.42 3.85
CA PHE A 88 10.72 -11.48 3.33
C PHE A 88 12.08 -10.93 2.85
N TYR A 89 12.06 -9.88 2.03
CA TYR A 89 13.29 -9.25 1.53
C TYR A 89 14.10 -8.55 2.62
N VAL A 90 13.42 -7.89 3.55
CA VAL A 90 14.03 -7.23 4.69
C VAL A 90 14.73 -8.24 5.59
N ALA A 91 14.13 -9.41 5.82
CA ALA A 91 14.74 -10.48 6.60
C ALA A 91 15.99 -11.05 5.91
N LEU A 92 15.94 -11.26 4.60
CA LEU A 92 17.08 -11.75 3.81
C LEU A 92 18.25 -10.76 3.77
N ASN A 93 17.96 -9.46 3.67
CA ASN A 93 18.97 -8.41 3.47
C ASN A 93 19.29 -7.58 4.73
N ARG A 94 18.69 -7.92 5.88
CA ARG A 94 18.85 -7.23 7.18
C ARG A 94 18.46 -5.74 7.16
N GLN A 95 17.46 -5.38 6.39
CA GLN A 95 17.01 -4.00 6.14
C GLN A 95 15.89 -3.51 7.09
N TRP A 96 15.88 -3.99 8.34
CA TRP A 96 14.76 -3.78 9.28
C TRP A 96 14.46 -2.32 9.63
N LEU A 97 15.45 -1.46 9.50
CA LEU A 97 15.36 -0.05 9.84
C LEU A 97 15.25 0.86 8.61
N GLU A 98 15.15 0.28 7.42
CA GLU A 98 15.01 1.07 6.20
C GLU A 98 13.68 1.80 6.17
N THR A 99 13.71 3.06 5.73
CA THR A 99 12.54 3.94 5.76
C THR A 99 11.38 3.42 4.93
N PHE A 100 11.65 2.68 3.84
CA PHE A 100 10.59 2.05 3.04
C PHE A 100 9.83 0.96 3.82
N TYR A 101 10.49 0.23 4.71
CA TYR A 101 9.88 -0.83 5.51
C TYR A 101 9.14 -0.28 6.73
N ILE A 102 9.74 0.71 7.40
CA ILE A 102 9.10 1.40 8.52
C ILE A 102 7.81 2.08 8.06
N SER A 103 7.84 2.80 6.93
CA SER A 103 6.67 3.56 6.45
C SER A 103 5.47 2.67 6.12
N GLN A 104 5.66 1.57 5.40
CA GLN A 104 4.60 0.60 5.11
C GLN A 104 4.08 -0.10 6.37
N THR A 105 4.96 -0.39 7.35
CA THR A 105 4.55 -1.01 8.62
C THR A 105 3.70 -0.05 9.45
N VAL A 106 4.10 1.23 9.53
CA VAL A 106 3.31 2.27 10.18
C VAL A 106 1.96 2.44 9.47
N PHE A 107 1.94 2.41 8.13
CA PHE A 107 0.70 2.49 7.37
C PHE A 107 -0.21 1.27 7.62
N LEU A 108 0.33 0.06 7.66
CA LEU A 108 -0.40 -1.15 8.04
C LEU A 108 -1.05 -0.99 9.42
N LEU A 109 -0.29 -0.56 10.42
CA LEU A 109 -0.81 -0.33 11.77
C LEU A 109 -1.92 0.72 11.77
N ALA A 110 -1.74 1.82 11.03
CA ALA A 110 -2.79 2.83 10.87
C ALA A 110 -4.05 2.25 10.23
N VAL A 111 -3.92 1.39 9.21
CA VAL A 111 -5.06 0.74 8.57
C VAL A 111 -5.77 -0.20 9.53
N LEU A 112 -5.05 -1.09 10.22
CA LEU A 112 -5.65 -2.05 11.17
C LEU A 112 -6.38 -1.34 12.32
N LEU A 113 -5.81 -0.25 12.84
CA LEU A 113 -6.39 0.51 13.94
C LEU A 113 -7.57 1.39 13.51
N LEU A 114 -7.48 2.03 12.34
CA LEU A 114 -8.43 3.07 11.93
C LEU A 114 -9.54 2.57 10.99
N ALA A 115 -9.35 1.46 10.27
CA ALA A 115 -10.34 0.91 9.34
C ALA A 115 -11.71 0.64 9.98
N PRO A 116 -11.84 0.11 11.22
CA PRO A 116 -13.14 -0.07 11.85
C PRO A 116 -13.92 1.24 12.03
N PHE A 117 -13.23 2.35 12.34
CA PHE A 117 -13.83 3.67 12.48
C PHE A 117 -14.21 4.27 11.14
N ALA A 118 -13.35 4.11 10.12
CA ALA A 118 -13.65 4.48 8.76
C ALA A 118 -14.91 3.77 8.25
N TRP A 119 -15.05 2.47 8.54
CA TRP A 119 -16.20 1.64 8.16
C TRP A 119 -17.50 2.07 8.84
N LYS A 120 -17.49 2.20 10.17
CA LYS A 120 -18.67 2.58 10.96
C LYS A 120 -19.22 3.97 10.62
N GLY A 121 -18.37 4.86 10.10
CA GLY A 121 -18.80 6.21 9.70
C GLY A 121 -19.46 6.31 8.32
N ILE A 122 -19.54 5.21 7.56
CA ILE A 122 -20.22 5.16 6.25
C ILE A 122 -21.72 5.01 6.49
N LYS A 123 -22.52 5.96 5.97
CA LYS A 123 -23.99 5.86 6.04
C LYS A 123 -24.46 4.61 5.28
N PRO A 124 -25.37 3.79 5.85
CA PRO A 124 -26.14 2.83 5.07
C PRO A 124 -26.93 3.61 4.00
N TYR A 125 -26.91 3.12 2.76
CA TYR A 125 -27.87 3.55 1.75
C TYR A 125 -29.24 2.97 2.09
#